data_AF-A0A2H9MGJ8-F1
#
_entry.id   AF-A0A2H9MGJ8-F1
#
_cell.length_a   1.000
_cell.length_b   1.000
_cell.length_c   1.000
_cell.angle_alpha   90.00
_cell.angle_beta   90.00
_cell.angle_gamma   90.00
#
_symmetry.space_group_name_H-M   'P 1'
#
loop_
_entity.id
_entity.type
_entity.pdbx_description
1 polymer ?
#
loop_
_entity_poly.entity_id
_entity_poly.type
_entity_poly.pdbx_seq_one_letter_code
_entity_poly.pdbx_strand_id
1 'polypeptide(L)'
;MNRDQGDLRVNSSEHFRIHKEVFKKIKEECKKHKNVIVDTHAFLTKKEGFYPGLPLFALEELKPDVIVALEYRPEDILKRREKDVKELDRKRSAALTIEGVKLEYDVQRGYLFAASAMVGCTVKLLQRFEPEKHVFEHTEKNAEELLELFE
;
A
#
# COMPACT_ATOMS: atom_id res chain seq x y z
N MET A 1 -16.26 -13.05 8.19
CA MET A 1 -15.70 -12.42 6.98
C MET A 1 -14.22 -12.76 6.96
N ASN A 2 -13.72 -13.46 5.93
CA ASN A 2 -12.28 -13.68 5.81
C ASN A 2 -11.61 -12.33 5.51
N ARG A 3 -10.41 -12.11 6.10
CA ARG A 3 -9.67 -10.82 6.04
C ARG A 3 -9.58 -10.23 4.63
N ASP A 4 -9.52 -11.08 3.61
CA ASP A 4 -9.21 -10.70 2.23
C ASP A 4 -10.45 -10.67 1.29
N GLN A 5 -11.67 -10.67 1.83
CA GLN A 5 -12.92 -10.59 1.03
C GLN A 5 -13.51 -9.17 0.90
N GLY A 6 -12.85 -8.15 1.46
CA GLY A 6 -13.31 -6.74 1.41
C GLY A 6 -13.53 -6.22 -0.01
N ASP A 7 -12.74 -6.72 -0.97
CA ASP A 7 -12.77 -6.31 -2.37
C ASP A 7 -13.90 -6.94 -3.19
N LEU A 8 -14.52 -8.01 -2.68
CA LEU A 8 -15.36 -8.87 -3.51
C LEU A 8 -16.85 -8.54 -3.46
N ARG A 9 -17.36 -7.84 -2.43
CA ARG A 9 -18.83 -7.79 -2.19
C ARG A 9 -19.43 -6.56 -1.47
N VAL A 10 -18.73 -5.43 -1.34
CA VAL A 10 -19.36 -4.27 -0.68
C VAL A 10 -19.99 -3.34 -1.72
N ASN A 11 -21.26 -2.96 -1.51
CA ASN A 11 -21.93 -1.92 -2.29
C ASN A 11 -21.04 -0.67 -2.32
N SER A 12 -20.74 -0.14 -3.51
CA SER A 12 -19.82 0.99 -3.70
C SER A 12 -20.09 2.19 -2.79
N SER A 13 -21.36 2.50 -2.49
CA SER A 13 -21.75 3.60 -1.61
C SER A 13 -21.51 3.30 -0.13
N GLU A 14 -21.80 2.07 0.32
CA GLU A 14 -21.51 1.64 1.69
C GLU A 14 -20.01 1.54 1.95
N HIS A 15 -19.26 0.98 0.99
CA HIS A 15 -17.80 0.93 1.06
C HIS A 15 -17.23 2.35 1.23
N PHE A 16 -17.68 3.30 0.40
CA PHE A 16 -17.24 4.68 0.49
C PHE A 16 -17.58 5.32 1.84
N ARG A 17 -18.79 5.10 2.37
CA ARG A 17 -19.20 5.62 3.68
C ARG A 17 -18.32 5.06 4.81
N ILE A 18 -18.15 3.75 4.85
CA ILE A 18 -17.32 3.08 5.86
C ILE A 18 -15.88 3.57 5.75
N HIS A 19 -15.35 3.69 4.52
CA HIS A 19 -13.97 4.14 4.31
C HIS A 19 -13.76 5.57 4.81
N LYS A 20 -14.73 6.47 4.58
CA LYS A 20 -14.72 7.82 5.17
C LYS A 20 -14.72 7.80 6.69
N GLU A 21 -15.55 6.97 7.32
CA GLU A 21 -15.59 6.86 8.78
C GLU A 21 -14.28 6.31 9.36
N VAL A 22 -13.66 5.34 8.68
CA VAL A 22 -12.37 4.77 9.06
C VAL A 22 -11.28 5.84 9.03
N PHE A 23 -11.12 6.59 7.94
CA PHE A 23 -10.09 7.62 7.87
C PHE A 23 -10.29 8.76 8.86
N LYS A 24 -11.55 9.12 9.18
CA LYS A 24 -11.84 10.05 10.28
C LYS A 24 -11.33 9.53 11.62
N LYS A 25 -11.56 8.25 11.93
CA LYS A 25 -11.04 7.63 13.16
C LYS A 25 -9.52 7.56 13.17
N ILE A 26 -8.90 7.20 12.04
CA ILE A 26 -7.44 7.19 11.91
C ILE A 26 -6.89 8.59 12.18
N LYS A 27 -7.48 9.64 11.60
CA LYS A 27 -7.09 11.03 11.87
C LYS A 27 -7.17 11.39 13.36
N GLU A 28 -8.27 11.05 14.03
CA GLU A 28 -8.40 11.33 15.47
C GLU A 28 -7.38 10.56 16.31
N GLU A 29 -6.99 9.35 15.89
CA GLU A 29 -5.91 8.61 16.53
C GLU A 29 -4.54 9.25 16.24
N CYS A 30 -4.30 9.68 15.00
CA CYS A 30 -3.04 10.31 14.60
C CYS A 30 -2.73 11.55 15.44
N LYS A 31 -3.74 12.34 15.78
CA LYS A 31 -3.58 13.53 16.63
C LYS A 31 -3.04 13.24 18.04
N LYS A 32 -3.10 11.99 18.52
CA LYS A 32 -2.64 11.60 19.86
C LYS A 32 -1.15 11.29 19.92
N HIS A 33 -0.51 11.13 18.76
CA HIS A 33 0.88 10.69 18.65
C HIS A 33 1.69 11.72 17.86
N LYS A 34 2.97 11.88 18.19
CA LYS A 34 3.86 12.79 17.45
C LYS A 34 4.18 12.25 16.05
N ASN A 35 4.48 10.96 15.98
CA ASN A 35 4.92 10.25 14.78
C ASN A 35 3.99 9.07 14.54
N VAL A 36 3.45 8.93 13.33
CA VAL A 36 2.49 7.89 12.98
C VAL A 36 2.82 7.29 11.63
N ILE A 37 2.82 5.96 11.56
CA ILE A 37 2.89 5.21 10.29
C ILE A 37 1.51 4.61 10.04
N VAL A 38 0.95 4.88 8.85
CA VAL A 38 -0.29 4.26 8.39
C VAL A 38 0.07 3.24 7.31
N ASP A 39 -0.01 1.95 7.65
CA ASP A 39 0.13 0.87 6.68
C ASP A 39 -1.16 0.74 5.85
N THR A 40 -1.04 0.97 4.55
CA THR A 40 -2.16 0.92 3.61
C THR A 40 -1.65 0.62 2.20
N HIS A 41 -2.56 0.32 1.29
CA HIS A 41 -2.26 0.11 -0.11
C HIS A 41 -2.47 1.39 -0.92
N ALA A 42 -1.61 1.65 -1.91
CA ALA A 42 -1.82 2.74 -2.86
C ALA A 42 -3.11 2.56 -3.67
N PHE A 43 -3.42 1.31 -4.03
CA PHE A 43 -4.65 0.92 -4.71
C PHE A 43 -5.06 -0.51 -4.32
N LEU A 44 -6.31 -0.83 -4.63
CA LEU A 44 -6.89 -2.18 -4.55
C LEU A 44 -7.18 -2.66 -5.97
N THR A 45 -6.80 -3.91 -6.27
CA THR A 45 -7.14 -4.52 -7.55
C THR A 45 -8.55 -5.10 -7.48
N LYS A 46 -9.43 -4.62 -8.37
CA LYS A 46 -10.82 -5.10 -8.52
C LYS A 46 -11.04 -5.63 -9.92
N LYS A 47 -12.15 -6.35 -10.12
CA LYS A 47 -12.54 -6.85 -11.45
C LYS A 47 -12.70 -5.69 -12.46
N GLU A 48 -13.15 -4.53 -11.98
CA GLU A 48 -13.38 -3.32 -12.78
C GLU A 48 -12.09 -2.52 -13.05
N GLY A 49 -10.97 -2.85 -12.39
CA GLY A 49 -9.69 -2.15 -12.53
C GLY A 49 -9.04 -1.81 -11.18
N PHE A 50 -8.12 -0.85 -11.19
CA PHE A 50 -7.43 -0.38 -9.99
C PHE A 50 -8.26 0.70 -9.28
N TYR A 51 -8.54 0.50 -7.99
CA TYR A 51 -9.30 1.42 -7.16
C TYR A 51 -8.35 2.13 -6.18
N PRO A 52 -8.38 3.46 -6.06
CA PRO A 52 -7.44 4.18 -5.19
C PRO A 52 -7.64 3.80 -3.72
N GLY A 53 -6.57 3.37 -3.06
CA GLY A 53 -6.57 3.04 -1.63
C GLY A 53 -6.53 4.30 -0.76
N LEU A 54 -5.95 5.37 -1.30
CA LEU A 54 -5.95 6.71 -0.72
C LEU A 54 -6.69 7.69 -1.65
N PRO A 55 -8.03 7.67 -1.68
CA PRO A 55 -8.81 8.66 -2.43
C PRO A 55 -8.61 10.07 -1.85
N LEU A 56 -8.93 11.12 -2.62
CA LEU A 56 -8.70 12.52 -2.22
C LEU A 56 -9.21 12.85 -0.82
N PHE A 57 -10.44 12.45 -0.46
CA PHE A 57 -10.98 12.71 0.87
C PHE A 57 -10.13 12.08 1.99
N ALA A 58 -9.50 10.93 1.75
CA ALA A 58 -8.64 10.27 2.73
C ALA A 58 -7.32 11.03 2.87
N LEU A 59 -6.74 11.45 1.74
CA LEU A 59 -5.53 12.27 1.72
C LEU A 59 -5.75 13.63 2.40
N GLU A 60 -6.90 14.28 2.19
CA GLU A 60 -7.27 15.54 2.84
C GLU A 60 -7.50 15.41 4.35
N GLU A 61 -8.02 14.26 4.80
CA GLU A 61 -8.21 13.98 6.21
C GLU A 61 -6.88 13.68 6.91
N LEU A 62 -6.03 12.84 6.30
CA LEU A 62 -4.76 12.40 6.87
C LEU A 62 -3.64 13.45 6.76
N LYS A 63 -3.55 14.17 5.63
CA LYS A 63 -2.47 15.10 5.30
C LYS A 63 -1.08 14.54 5.60
N PRO A 64 -0.65 13.46 4.93
CA PRO A 64 0.64 12.84 5.19
C PRO A 64 1.79 13.80 4.87
N ASP A 65 2.86 13.79 5.66
CA ASP A 65 4.09 14.53 5.34
C ASP A 65 4.88 13.81 4.23
N VAL A 66 4.94 12.48 4.32
CA VAL A 66 5.65 11.60 3.39
C VAL A 66 4.79 10.37 3.09
N ILE A 67 4.71 9.98 1.82
CA ILE A 67 4.19 8.69 1.39
C ILE A 67 5.38 7.82 1.00
N VAL A 68 5.47 6.63 1.59
CA VAL A 68 6.55 5.68 1.30
C VAL A 68 6.01 4.51 0.48
N ALA A 69 6.68 4.20 -0.62
CA ALA A 69 6.33 3.07 -1.48
C ALA A 69 7.47 2.04 -1.47
N LEU A 70 7.13 0.78 -1.20
CA LEU A 70 8.09 -0.33 -1.23
C LEU A 70 8.01 -1.04 -2.59
N GLU A 71 9.14 -1.18 -3.27
CA GLU A 71 9.25 -1.90 -4.53
C GLU A 71 10.37 -2.93 -4.44
N TYR A 72 10.10 -4.13 -4.98
CA TYR A 72 11.02 -5.25 -4.95
C TYR A 72 11.15 -5.82 -6.36
N ARG A 73 12.10 -6.75 -6.58
CA ARG A 73 12.13 -7.46 -7.86
C ARG A 73 10.78 -8.15 -8.12
N PRO A 74 10.20 -8.00 -9.32
CA PRO A 74 8.96 -8.68 -9.67
C PRO A 74 8.99 -10.19 -9.44
N GLU A 75 10.14 -10.83 -9.68
CA GLU A 75 10.37 -12.26 -9.48
C GLU A 75 10.26 -12.65 -7.99
N ASP A 76 10.79 -11.83 -7.08
CA ASP A 76 10.72 -12.08 -5.65
C ASP A 76 9.28 -11.92 -5.13
N ILE A 77 8.56 -10.91 -5.64
CA ILE A 77 7.14 -10.72 -5.33
C ILE A 77 6.32 -11.90 -5.81
N LEU A 78 6.53 -12.34 -7.06
CA LEU A 78 5.80 -13.48 -7.61
C LEU A 78 6.05 -14.75 -6.79
N LYS A 79 7.32 -15.04 -6.47
CA LYS A 79 7.68 -16.19 -5.63
C LYS A 79 7.02 -16.13 -4.25
N ARG A 80 6.99 -14.95 -3.61
CA ARG A 80 6.29 -14.73 -2.32
C ARG A 80 4.78 -14.96 -2.46
N ARG A 81 4.15 -14.45 -3.52
CA ARG A 81 2.72 -14.62 -3.80
C ARG A 81 2.35 -16.08 -4.04
N GLU A 82 3.14 -16.80 -4.83
CA GLU A 82 2.92 -18.23 -5.11
C GLU A 82 3.05 -19.09 -3.84
N LYS A 83 4.04 -18.79 -2.99
CA LYS A 83 4.20 -19.44 -1.69
C LYS A 83 2.96 -19.24 -0.83
N ASP A 84 2.48 -17.99 -0.72
CA ASP A 84 1.29 -17.66 0.07
C ASP A 84 0.02 -18.33 -0.44
N VAL A 85 -0.18 -18.43 -1.76
CA VAL A 85 -1.34 -19.14 -2.34
C VAL A 85 -1.30 -20.62 -1.95
N LYS A 86 -0.11 -21.24 -2.02
CA LYS A 86 0.08 -22.66 -1.69
C LYS A 86 -0.07 -22.96 -0.20
N GLU A 87 0.45 -22.09 0.65
CA GLU A 87 0.55 -22.35 2.10
C GLU A 87 -0.64 -21.82 2.90
N LEU A 88 -1.32 -20.77 2.43
CA LEU A 88 -2.35 -20.05 3.19
C LEU A 88 -3.74 -20.06 2.54
N ASP A 89 -3.91 -20.74 1.39
CA ASP A 89 -5.13 -20.74 0.55
C ASP A 89 -5.69 -19.31 0.30
N ARG A 90 -4.76 -18.34 0.20
CA ARG A 90 -5.09 -16.94 0.02
C ARG A 90 -5.49 -16.68 -1.43
N LYS A 91 -6.78 -16.50 -1.69
CA LYS A 91 -7.28 -15.94 -2.96
C LYS A 91 -6.91 -14.46 -3.04
N ARG A 92 -5.84 -14.14 -3.76
CA ARG A 92 -5.39 -12.76 -4.00
C ARG A 92 -6.03 -12.19 -5.27
N SER A 93 -6.42 -10.92 -5.23
CA SER A 93 -6.79 -10.14 -6.43
C SER A 93 -5.56 -9.62 -7.19
N ALA A 94 -4.39 -9.66 -6.57
CA ALA A 94 -3.12 -9.20 -7.14
C ALA A 94 -2.58 -10.14 -8.23
N ALA A 95 -1.79 -9.60 -9.17
CA ALA A 95 -1.25 -10.34 -10.29
C ALA A 95 -0.34 -11.52 -9.90
N LEU A 96 -0.40 -12.60 -10.67
CA LEU A 96 0.48 -13.78 -10.56
C LEU A 96 1.39 -13.93 -11.79
N THR A 97 1.74 -12.81 -12.43
CA THR A 97 2.70 -12.75 -13.54
C THR A 97 3.69 -11.61 -13.31
N ILE A 98 4.88 -11.71 -13.91
CA ILE A 98 5.91 -10.68 -13.82
C ILE A 98 5.40 -9.37 -14.41
N GLU A 99 4.75 -9.43 -15.57
CA GLU A 99 4.18 -8.27 -16.27
C GLU A 99 3.09 -7.61 -15.43
N GLY A 100 2.27 -8.40 -14.74
CA GLY A 100 1.23 -7.87 -13.87
C GLY A 100 1.80 -7.18 -12.63
N VAL A 101 2.87 -7.71 -12.02
CA VAL A 101 3.56 -7.02 -10.91
C VAL A 101 4.19 -5.70 -11.39
N LYS A 102 4.79 -5.68 -12.58
CA LYS A 102 5.34 -4.46 -13.17
C LYS A 102 4.25 -3.40 -13.41
N LEU A 103 3.12 -3.82 -13.99
CA LEU A 103 1.96 -2.94 -14.19
C LEU A 103 1.46 -2.37 -12.85
N GLU A 104 1.37 -3.20 -11.81
CA GLU A 104 1.00 -2.76 -10.46
C GLU A 104 1.97 -1.70 -9.92
N TYR A 105 3.28 -1.78 -10.19
CA TYR A 105 4.23 -0.74 -9.80
C TYR A 105 4.04 0.57 -10.57
N ASP A 106 3.78 0.51 -11.87
CA ASP A 106 3.51 1.71 -12.67
C ASP A 106 2.24 2.42 -12.17
N VAL A 107 1.20 1.65 -11.89
CA VAL A 107 -0.05 2.15 -11.31
C VAL A 107 0.17 2.72 -9.91
N GLN A 108 0.93 2.04 -9.06
CA GLN A 108 1.30 2.52 -7.72
C GLN A 108 1.97 3.89 -7.83
N ARG A 109 3.04 4.01 -8.62
CA ARG A 109 3.75 5.28 -8.81
C ARG A 109 2.82 6.37 -9.32
N GLY A 110 2.01 6.09 -10.33
CA GLY A 110 1.03 7.05 -10.87
C GLY A 110 0.08 7.59 -9.80
N TYR A 111 -0.51 6.70 -8.99
CA TYR A 111 -1.39 7.11 -7.88
C TYR A 111 -0.65 7.91 -6.81
N LEU A 112 0.54 7.48 -6.40
CA LEU A 112 1.28 8.13 -5.33
C LEU A 112 1.80 9.51 -5.71
N PHE A 113 2.31 9.68 -6.94
CA PHE A 113 2.72 11.01 -7.43
C PHE A 113 1.52 11.93 -7.65
N ALA A 114 0.37 11.41 -8.09
CA ALA A 114 -0.86 12.19 -8.16
C ALA A 114 -1.33 12.62 -6.76
N ALA A 115 -1.30 11.71 -5.77
CA ALA A 115 -1.61 12.02 -4.38
C ALA A 115 -0.70 13.13 -3.84
N SER A 116 0.61 13.00 -4.05
CA SER A 116 1.61 14.01 -3.71
C SER A 116 1.33 15.36 -4.34
N ALA A 117 1.02 15.40 -5.64
CA ALA A 117 0.66 16.65 -6.32
C ALA A 117 -0.61 17.30 -5.75
N MET A 118 -1.59 16.52 -5.29
CA MET A 118 -2.85 17.03 -4.74
C MET A 118 -2.71 17.61 -3.33
N VAL A 119 -1.88 17.01 -2.46
CA VAL A 119 -1.80 17.40 -1.03
C VAL A 119 -0.45 17.96 -0.60
N GLY A 120 0.53 18.04 -1.50
CA GLY A 120 1.82 18.66 -1.24
C GLY A 120 2.77 17.83 -0.35
N CYS A 121 2.66 16.50 -0.38
CA CYS A 121 3.53 15.60 0.39
C CYS A 121 4.67 15.01 -0.45
N THR A 122 5.75 14.55 0.19
CA THR A 122 6.86 13.89 -0.52
C THR A 122 6.55 12.41 -0.79
N VAL A 123 7.03 11.86 -1.90
CA VAL A 123 7.01 10.40 -2.16
C VAL A 123 8.42 9.84 -2.06
N LYS A 124 8.67 8.91 -1.13
CA LYS A 124 9.94 8.16 -1.03
C LYS A 124 9.74 6.75 -1.57
N LEU A 125 10.49 6.40 -2.62
CA LEU A 125 10.50 5.05 -3.17
C LEU A 125 11.65 4.26 -2.53
N LEU A 126 11.32 3.21 -1.77
CA LEU A 126 12.29 2.27 -1.23
C LEU A 126 12.36 1.06 -2.15
N GLN A 127 13.41 1.02 -2.97
CA GLN A 127 13.60 -0.01 -3.98
C GLN A 127 14.61 -1.04 -3.50
N ARG A 128 14.23 -2.32 -3.60
CA ARG A 128 15.04 -3.48 -3.20
C ARG A 128 15.10 -4.47 -4.36
N PHE A 129 15.96 -4.15 -5.32
CA PHE A 129 16.12 -4.94 -6.54
C PHE A 129 17.35 -5.86 -6.48
N GLU A 130 18.18 -5.70 -5.46
CA GLU A 130 19.24 -6.63 -5.15
C GLU A 130 18.70 -7.93 -4.52
N PRO A 131 19.42 -9.06 -4.62
CA PRO A 131 19.12 -10.24 -3.81
C PRO A 131 19.46 -9.99 -2.33
N GLU A 132 18.64 -10.54 -1.42
CA GLU A 132 18.97 -10.60 0.00
C GLU A 132 20.17 -11.53 0.24
N LYS A 133 21.12 -11.06 1.06
CA LYS A 133 22.30 -11.79 1.54
C LYS A 133 21.99 -12.61 2.78
N HIS A 134 21.02 -12.17 3.58
CA HIS A 134 20.51 -12.87 4.75
C HIS A 134 19.00 -12.67 4.90
N VAL A 135 18.38 -13.51 5.72
CA VAL A 135 16.93 -13.47 5.94
C VAL A 135 16.55 -12.13 6.56
N PHE A 136 15.57 -11.45 5.96
CA PHE A 136 15.04 -10.14 6.38
C PHE A 136 15.95 -8.92 6.14
N GLU A 137 17.05 -9.04 5.39
CA GLU A 137 17.94 -7.90 5.08
C GLU A 137 17.18 -6.69 4.53
N HIS A 138 16.26 -6.90 3.58
CA HIS A 138 15.51 -5.78 3.00
C HIS A 138 14.56 -5.12 4.00
N THR A 139 14.00 -5.90 4.92
CA THR A 139 13.12 -5.40 5.98
C THR A 139 13.92 -4.53 6.95
N GLU A 140 15.11 -4.98 7.36
CA GLU A 140 16.01 -4.23 8.24
C GLU A 140 16.37 -2.88 7.61
N LYS A 141 16.86 -2.88 6.36
CA LYS A 141 17.18 -1.64 5.63
C LYS A 141 15.98 -0.71 5.47
N ASN A 142 14.79 -1.26 5.18
CA ASN A 142 13.58 -0.44 5.09
C ASN A 142 13.22 0.21 6.42
N ALA A 143 13.37 -0.52 7.53
CA ALA A 143 13.09 0.02 8.85
C ALA A 143 14.07 1.15 9.21
N GLU A 144 15.36 0.99 8.93
CA GLU A 144 16.38 2.02 9.12
C GLU A 144 16.04 3.29 8.31
N GLU A 145 15.78 3.17 7.00
CA GLU A 145 15.44 4.32 6.15
C GLU A 145 14.10 4.98 6.51
N LEU A 146 13.17 4.24 7.12
CA LEU A 146 11.91 4.78 7.64
C LEU A 146 12.12 5.57 8.93
N LEU A 147 13.04 5.15 9.79
CA LEU A 147 13.35 5.84 11.04
C LEU A 147 13.96 7.23 10.78
N GLU A 148 14.79 7.35 9.75
CA GLU A 148 15.37 8.63 9.29
C GLU A 148 14.31 9.68 8.92
N LEU A 149 13.07 9.28 8.61
CA LEU A 149 11.98 10.21 8.28
C LEU A 149 11.38 10.90 9.51
N PHE A 150 11.70 10.43 10.72
CA PHE A 150 11.18 10.94 11.98
C PHE A 150 12.19 11.75 12.79
N GLU A 151 13.40 11.92 12.27
CA GLU A 151 14.47 12.75 12.83
C GLU A 151 14.30 14.22 12.44
#